data_AF-X1AQI5-F1
#
_entry.id   AF-X1AQI5-F1
#
_cell.length_a   1.000
_cell.length_b   1.000
_cell.length_c   1.000
_cell.angle_alpha   90.00
_cell.angle_beta   90.00
_cell.angle_gamma   90.00
#
_symmetry.space_group_name_H-M   'P 1'
#
loop_
_entity.id
_entity.type
_entity.pdbx_description
1 polymer ?
#
loop_
_entity_poly.entity_id
_entity_poly.type
_entity_poly.pdbx_seq_one_letter_code
_entity_poly.pdbx_strand_id
1 'polypeptide(L)'
;MNTFRLINKIENSFITNSFLKFSSEIVSYFKKKDYRFYIFLDDEQAKSQFPFIYLVPSENSTILEERLKNENIIAAGIYFGFIKKGIFHLSLEGVEFLRNHQILPNGNKITISEKGEKSILYGNDILKSV
;
A
#
# COMPACT_ATOMS: atom_id res chain seq x y z
N MET A 1 -11.49 17.75 -8.59
CA MET A 1 -12.54 16.83 -8.10
C MET A 1 -11.87 15.65 -7.42
N ASN A 2 -12.10 15.47 -6.12
CA ASN A 2 -11.50 14.36 -5.40
C ASN A 2 -12.37 13.12 -5.59
N THR A 3 -11.73 11.99 -5.91
CA THR A 3 -12.44 10.73 -6.20
C THR A 3 -11.89 9.61 -5.34
N PHE A 4 -12.75 9.00 -4.53
CA PHE A 4 -12.47 7.77 -3.82
C PHE A 4 -13.30 6.64 -4.40
N ARG A 5 -12.66 5.55 -4.84
CA ARG A 5 -13.36 4.44 -5.49
C ARG A 5 -12.60 3.13 -5.38
N LEU A 6 -13.24 2.03 -5.73
CA LEU A 6 -12.55 0.76 -5.95
C LEU A 6 -11.50 0.91 -7.06
N ILE A 7 -10.37 0.22 -6.93
CA ILE A 7 -9.37 0.18 -8.01
C ILE A 7 -9.92 -0.50 -9.26
N ASN A 8 -9.47 -0.06 -10.42
CA ASN A 8 -9.77 -0.72 -11.70
C ASN A 8 -8.72 -1.81 -12.03
N LYS A 9 -8.91 -2.50 -13.16
CA LYS A 9 -8.02 -3.57 -13.62
C LYS A 9 -6.57 -3.11 -13.84
N ILE A 10 -6.38 -1.89 -14.32
CA ILE A 10 -5.04 -1.34 -14.63
C ILE A 10 -4.29 -1.07 -13.32
N GLU A 11 -4.93 -0.38 -12.38
CA GLU A 11 -4.38 -0.11 -11.04
C GLU A 11 -4.07 -1.41 -10.28
N ASN A 12 -4.97 -2.40 -10.37
CA ASN A 12 -4.74 -3.72 -9.79
C ASN A 12 -3.51 -4.42 -10.38
N SER A 13 -3.27 -4.24 -11.68
CA SER A 13 -2.07 -4.79 -12.33
C SER A 13 -0.80 -4.10 -11.83
N PHE A 14 -0.81 -2.78 -11.60
CA PHE A 14 0.33 -2.06 -11.01
C PHE A 14 0.67 -2.57 -9.61
N ILE A 15 -0.35 -2.76 -8.77
CA ILE A 15 -0.20 -3.31 -7.41
C ILE A 15 0.34 -4.74 -7.47
N THR A 16 -0.30 -5.61 -8.25
CA THR A 16 0.09 -7.02 -8.39
C THR A 16 1.52 -7.16 -8.92
N ASN A 17 1.87 -6.43 -9.98
CA ASN A 17 3.21 -6.46 -10.56
C ASN A 17 4.27 -5.97 -9.59
N SER A 18 3.94 -5.01 -8.74
CA SER A 18 4.87 -4.52 -7.71
C SER A 18 5.04 -5.56 -6.59
N PHE A 19 3.97 -6.22 -6.14
CA PHE A 19 4.08 -7.33 -5.18
C PHE A 19 4.86 -8.52 -5.71
N LEU A 20 4.70 -8.89 -6.99
CA LEU A 20 5.45 -9.98 -7.60
C LEU A 20 6.97 -9.76 -7.58
N LYS A 21 7.43 -8.50 -7.55
CA LYS A 21 8.86 -8.18 -7.38
C LYS A 21 9.36 -8.45 -5.96
N PHE A 22 8.48 -8.44 -4.96
CA PHE A 22 8.82 -8.73 -3.56
C PHE A 22 8.64 -10.22 -3.22
N SER A 23 7.45 -10.77 -3.49
CA SER A 23 7.12 -12.18 -3.26
C SER A 23 5.78 -12.56 -3.91
N SER A 24 5.74 -13.73 -4.55
CA SER A 24 4.49 -14.33 -5.05
C SER A 24 3.53 -14.75 -3.92
N GLU A 25 4.03 -14.90 -2.69
CA GLU A 25 3.22 -15.20 -1.50
C GLU A 25 2.29 -14.05 -1.15
N ILE A 26 2.73 -12.79 -1.32
CA ILE A 26 1.91 -11.60 -1.07
C ILE A 26 0.70 -11.60 -2.02
N VAL A 27 0.92 -11.89 -3.29
CA VAL A 27 -0.17 -11.99 -4.28
C VAL A 27 -1.12 -13.14 -3.93
N SER A 28 -0.56 -14.28 -3.53
CA SER A 28 -1.36 -15.45 -3.13
C SER A 28 -2.19 -15.19 -1.88
N TYR A 29 -1.67 -14.39 -0.94
CA TYR A 29 -2.39 -13.98 0.26
C TYR A 29 -3.64 -13.16 -0.09
N PHE A 30 -3.50 -12.11 -0.90
CA PHE A 30 -4.62 -11.25 -1.29
C PHE A 30 -5.63 -11.94 -2.22
N LYS A 31 -5.25 -13.03 -2.91
CA LYS A 31 -6.22 -13.88 -3.63
C LYS A 31 -7.06 -14.76 -2.71
N LYS A 32 -6.54 -15.15 -1.55
CA LYS A 32 -7.21 -16.05 -0.60
C LYS A 32 -7.98 -15.32 0.49
N LYS A 33 -7.58 -14.08 0.79
CA LYS A 33 -8.14 -13.27 1.86
C LYS A 33 -9.04 -12.19 1.30
N ASP A 34 -10.09 -11.90 2.04
CA ASP A 34 -11.16 -11.04 1.58
C ASP A 34 -10.86 -9.57 1.90
N TYR A 35 -9.97 -8.99 1.09
CA TYR A 35 -9.64 -7.57 1.12
C TYR A 35 -9.83 -6.94 -0.26
N ARG A 36 -10.18 -5.66 -0.26
CA ARG A 36 -10.32 -4.84 -1.46
C ARG A 36 -9.39 -3.64 -1.39
N PHE A 37 -8.86 -3.27 -2.55
CA PHE A 37 -8.08 -2.07 -2.71
C PHE A 37 -8.96 -0.94 -3.24
N TYR A 38 -8.91 0.20 -2.56
CA TYR A 38 -9.53 1.45 -2.98
C TYR A 38 -8.44 2.46 -3.33
N ILE A 39 -8.79 3.42 -4.17
CA ILE A 39 -7.91 4.49 -4.62
C ILE A 39 -8.55 5.84 -4.33
N PHE A 40 -7.73 6.75 -3.81
CA PHE A 40 -8.04 8.16 -3.69
C PHE A 40 -7.24 8.94 -4.72
N LEU A 41 -7.94 9.79 -5.47
CA LEU A 41 -7.41 10.67 -6.49
C LEU A 41 -7.72 12.11 -6.09
N ASP A 42 -6.70 12.93 -5.91
CA ASP A 42 -6.83 14.38 -5.70
C ASP A 42 -6.49 15.10 -7.01
N ASP A 43 -7.53 15.54 -7.74
CA ASP A 43 -7.36 16.28 -9.00
C ASP A 43 -7.00 17.76 -8.78
N GLU A 44 -7.22 18.33 -7.59
CA GLU A 44 -6.97 19.76 -7.35
C GLU A 44 -5.47 20.07 -7.14
N GLN A 45 -4.65 19.04 -6.92
CA GLN A 45 -3.21 19.17 -6.65
C GLN A 45 -2.32 18.53 -7.72
N ALA A 46 -2.65 18.79 -8.99
CA ALA A 46 -1.98 18.31 -10.21
C ALA A 46 -0.45 18.53 -10.32
N LYS A 47 0.23 19.04 -9.27
CA LYS A 47 1.69 19.20 -9.24
C LYS A 47 2.45 18.25 -8.31
N SER A 48 1.82 17.52 -7.37
CA SER A 48 2.62 16.63 -6.50
C SER A 48 1.95 15.42 -5.85
N GLN A 49 0.63 15.23 -5.94
CA GLN A 49 0.00 14.10 -5.24
C GLN A 49 -0.13 12.87 -6.15
N PHE A 50 0.34 11.73 -5.63
CA PHE A 50 0.20 10.41 -6.25
C PHE A 50 -1.12 9.78 -5.81
N PRO A 51 -1.79 8.98 -6.65
CA PRO A 51 -2.95 8.19 -6.22
C PRO A 51 -2.64 7.34 -4.98
N PHE A 52 -3.40 7.55 -3.90
CA PHE A 52 -3.26 6.80 -2.67
C PHE A 52 -4.09 5.52 -2.72
N ILE A 53 -3.52 4.43 -2.24
CA ILE A 53 -4.13 3.11 -2.21
C ILE A 53 -4.45 2.76 -0.77
N TYR A 54 -5.68 2.30 -0.56
CA TYR A 54 -6.21 1.90 0.73
C TYR A 54 -6.63 0.44 0.69
N LEU A 55 -6.30 -0.31 1.74
CA LEU A 55 -6.71 -1.70 1.92
C LEU A 55 -7.89 -1.75 2.89
N VAL A 56 -9.01 -2.32 2.44
CA VAL A 56 -10.26 -2.39 3.21
C VAL A 56 -10.71 -3.86 3.29
N PRO A 57 -11.05 -4.39 4.49
CA PRO A 57 -11.70 -5.69 4.61
C PRO A 57 -12.99 -5.72 3.81
N SER A 58 -13.25 -6.78 3.04
CA SER A 58 -14.45 -6.87 2.20
C SER A 58 -15.76 -6.82 2.97
N GLU A 59 -15.78 -7.26 4.24
CA GLU A 59 -16.95 -7.09 5.13
C GLU A 59 -17.38 -5.62 5.28
N ASN A 60 -16.44 -4.68 5.14
CA ASN A 60 -16.68 -3.25 5.20
C ASN A 60 -16.92 -2.61 3.82
N SER A 61 -16.75 -3.36 2.72
CA SER A 61 -16.84 -2.79 1.37
C SER A 61 -18.25 -2.32 1.03
N THR A 62 -19.28 -3.05 1.46
CA THR A 62 -20.68 -2.69 1.18
C THR A 62 -21.05 -1.36 1.84
N ILE A 63 -20.73 -1.20 3.12
CA ILE A 63 -20.99 0.04 3.87
C ILE A 63 -20.23 1.21 3.24
N LEU A 64 -18.98 0.98 2.84
CA LEU A 64 -18.16 1.98 2.17
C LEU A 64 -18.76 2.39 0.81
N GLU A 65 -19.15 1.42 -0.02
CA GLU A 65 -19.79 1.65 -1.32
C GLU A 65 -21.13 2.39 -1.21
N GLU A 66 -21.89 2.15 -0.14
CA GLU A 66 -23.11 2.91 0.15
C GLU A 66 -22.82 4.37 0.53
N ARG A 67 -21.83 4.60 1.40
CA ARG A 67 -21.41 5.95 1.80
C ARG A 67 -20.86 6.75 0.63
N LEU A 68 -20.08 6.13 -0.26
CA LEU A 68 -19.51 6.78 -1.44
C LEU A 68 -20.56 7.40 -2.39
N LYS A 69 -21.83 7.03 -2.28
CA LYS A 69 -22.92 7.64 -3.07
C LYS A 69 -23.25 9.06 -2.61
N ASN A 70 -23.02 9.37 -1.33
CA ASN A 70 -23.51 10.59 -0.68
C ASN A 70 -22.42 11.35 0.10
N GLU A 71 -21.30 10.70 0.42
CA GLU A 71 -20.24 11.24 1.26
C GLU A 71 -18.94 11.39 0.46
N ASN A 72 -18.21 12.49 0.72
CA ASN A 72 -16.85 12.66 0.20
C ASN A 72 -15.85 11.98 1.13
N ILE A 73 -15.51 10.73 0.81
CA ILE A 73 -14.53 9.94 1.56
C ILE A 73 -13.13 10.24 1.05
N ILE A 74 -12.19 10.53 1.95
CA ILE A 74 -10.78 10.78 1.60
C ILE A 74 -9.84 9.63 2.01
N ALA A 75 -10.29 8.74 2.90
CA ALA A 75 -9.52 7.61 3.40
C ALA A 75 -10.46 6.51 3.95
N ALA A 76 -10.04 5.25 3.89
CA ALA A 76 -10.72 4.13 4.53
C ALA A 76 -9.74 2.99 4.82
N GLY A 77 -9.97 2.23 5.91
CA GLY A 77 -9.12 1.09 6.25
C GLY A 77 -7.66 1.48 6.48
N ILE A 78 -6.73 0.72 5.89
CA ILE A 78 -5.28 0.94 6.04
C ILE A 78 -4.77 1.70 4.82
N TYR A 79 -4.07 2.82 5.03
CA TYR A 79 -3.27 3.42 3.96
C TYR A 79 -2.20 2.42 3.56
N PHE A 80 -2.32 1.84 2.36
CA PHE A 80 -1.47 0.75 1.92
C PHE A 80 -0.29 1.23 1.10
N GLY A 81 -0.39 2.39 0.46
CA GLY A 81 0.70 2.96 -0.32
C GLY A 81 0.19 3.91 -1.39
N PHE A 82 0.99 4.14 -2.43
CA PHE A 82 0.62 5.02 -3.53
C PHE A 82 1.13 4.52 -4.88
N ILE A 83 0.52 4.96 -5.97
CA ILE A 83 0.96 4.63 -7.33
C ILE A 83 1.67 5.83 -7.96
N LYS A 84 2.93 5.65 -8.36
CA LYS A 84 3.71 6.67 -9.08
C LYS A 84 4.27 6.09 -10.36
N LYS A 85 3.97 6.72 -11.50
CA LYS A 85 4.45 6.29 -12.84
C LYS A 85 4.19 4.80 -13.11
N GLY A 86 3.02 4.29 -12.74
CA GLY A 86 2.62 2.89 -12.92
C GLY A 86 3.29 1.89 -11.96
N ILE A 87 3.99 2.37 -10.93
CA ILE A 87 4.62 1.54 -9.90
C ILE A 87 3.89 1.77 -8.59
N PHE A 88 3.51 0.69 -7.92
CA PHE A 88 2.95 0.75 -6.57
C PHE A 88 4.09 0.77 -5.55
N HIS A 89 4.09 1.81 -4.71
CA HIS A 89 5.00 2.00 -3.60
C HIS A 89 4.28 1.66 -2.30
N LEU A 90 4.75 0.62 -1.62
CA LEU A 90 4.20 0.15 -0.35
C LEU A 90 4.53 1.15 0.78
N SER A 91 3.54 1.44 1.62
CA SER A 91 3.69 2.26 2.84
C SER A 91 4.29 1.46 4.01
N LEU A 92 4.69 2.15 5.09
CA LEU A 92 5.12 1.48 6.31
C LEU A 92 3.97 0.74 6.99
N GLU A 93 2.77 1.30 7.00
CA GLU A 93 1.54 0.67 7.50
C GLU A 93 1.22 -0.61 6.72
N GLY A 94 1.42 -0.59 5.40
CA GLY A 94 1.32 -1.76 4.55
C GLY A 94 2.37 -2.83 4.87
N VAL A 95 3.62 -2.44 5.12
CA VAL A 95 4.68 -3.35 5.57
C VAL A 95 4.33 -3.97 6.92
N GLU A 96 3.85 -3.18 7.88
CA GLU A 96 3.42 -3.64 9.19
C GLU A 96 2.27 -4.65 9.07
N PHE A 97 1.27 -4.36 8.25
CA PHE A 97 0.18 -5.30 7.96
C PHE A 97 0.72 -6.63 7.43
N LEU A 98 1.63 -6.60 6.45
CA LEU A 98 2.22 -7.83 5.88
C LEU A 98 3.06 -8.60 6.90
N ARG A 99 3.79 -7.90 7.78
CA ARG A 99 4.58 -8.49 8.86
C ARG A 99 3.69 -9.21 9.87
N ASN A 100 2.61 -8.55 10.32
CA ASN A 100 1.70 -9.08 11.33
C ASN A 100 0.95 -10.33 10.84
N HIS A 101 0.75 -10.44 9.53
CA HIS A 101 0.17 -11.63 8.88
C HIS A 101 1.21 -12.66 8.42
N GLN A 102 2.50 -12.47 8.75
CA GLN A 102 3.60 -13.39 8.42
C GLN A 102 3.76 -13.64 6.91
N ILE A 103 3.51 -12.63 6.08
CA ILE A 103 3.54 -12.74 4.60
C ILE A 103 4.89 -12.29 4.03
N LEU A 104 5.64 -11.49 4.80
CA LEU A 104 6.96 -11.03 4.34
C LEU A 104 7.97 -12.18 4.35
N PRO A 105 8.64 -12.47 3.23
CA PRO A 105 9.61 -13.56 3.16
C PRO A 105 10.77 -13.32 4.12
N ASN A 106 11.16 -14.36 4.86
CA ASN A 106 12.24 -14.28 5.85
C ASN A 106 13.62 -13.97 5.24
N GLY A 107 13.83 -14.30 3.96
CA GLY A 107 15.11 -14.10 3.26
C GLY A 107 15.48 -12.66 2.93
N ASN A 108 14.55 -11.70 3.06
CA ASN A 108 14.73 -10.30 2.69
C ASN A 108 14.84 -9.38 3.91
N LYS A 109 15.47 -9.86 4.99
CA LYS A 109 15.65 -9.11 6.24
C LYS A 109 17.12 -8.78 6.43
N ILE A 110 17.41 -7.51 6.74
CA ILE A 110 18.73 -7.06 7.17
C ILE A 110 18.61 -6.61 8.61
N THR A 111 19.50 -7.08 9.48
CA THR A 111 19.63 -6.56 10.84
C THR A 111 20.67 -5.45 10.83
N ILE A 112 20.36 -4.32 11.43
CA ILE A 112 21.22 -3.14 11.47
C ILE A 112 21.69 -2.87 12.90
N SER A 113 22.85 -2.23 13.03
CA SER A 113 23.33 -1.72 14.32
C SER A 113 22.50 -0.52 14.77
N GLU A 114 22.61 -0.13 16.04
CA GLU A 114 21.94 1.07 16.59
C GLU A 114 22.27 2.35 15.79
N LYS A 115 23.52 2.47 15.31
CA LYS A 115 23.92 3.57 14.42
C LYS A 115 23.20 3.50 13.06
N GLY A 116 23.04 2.29 12.51
CA GLY A 116 22.29 2.06 11.28
C GLY A 116 20.80 2.35 11.44
N GLU A 117 20.22 2.01 12.59
CA GLU A 117 18.82 2.30 12.94
C GLU A 117 18.55 3.80 12.92
N LYS A 118 19.37 4.60 13.61
CA LYS A 118 19.24 6.05 13.55
C LYS A 118 19.33 6.55 12.10
N SER A 119 20.31 6.08 11.33
CA SER A 119 20.50 6.47 9.93
C SER A 119 19.25 6.28 9.09
N ILE A 120 18.67 5.06 9.10
CA ILE A 120 17.52 4.71 8.27
C ILE A 120 16.24 5.43 8.71
N LEU A 121 16.05 5.65 10.01
CA LEU A 121 14.86 6.35 10.53
C LEU A 121 14.82 7.83 10.11
N TYR A 122 15.97 8.43 9.79
CA TYR A 122 16.06 9.77 9.21
C TYR A 122 16.09 9.79 7.67
N GLY A 123 15.84 8.64 7.02
CA GLY A 123 15.78 8.54 5.56
C GLY A 123 17.15 8.48 4.88
N ASN A 124 18.22 8.15 5.61
CA ASN A 124 19.54 7.93 5.02
C ASN A 124 19.72 6.47 4.59
N ASP A 125 20.66 6.24 3.67
CA ASP A 125 21.02 4.90 3.22
C ASP A 125 21.63 4.05 4.34
N ILE A 126 21.43 2.74 4.24
CA ILE A 126 22.16 1.77 5.06
C ILE A 126 23.53 1.55 4.42
N LEU A 127 24.56 2.15 5.00
CA LEU A 127 25.93 1.86 4.60
C LEU A 127 26.30 0.45 5.10
N LYS A 128 26.98 -0.32 4.25
CA LYS A 128 27.66 -1.55 4.67
C LYS A 128 28.84 -1.15 5.56
N SER A 129 28.58 -0.84 6.82
CA SER A 129 29.63 -0.76 7.81
C SER A 129 30.21 -2.16 7.95
N VAL A 130 31.48 -2.32 7.56
CA VAL A 130 32.32 -3.48 7.85
C VAL A 130 32.22 -3.85 9.33
#